data_AF-A0A9D5HM10-F1
#
_entry.id   AF-A0A9D5HM10-F1
#
_cell.length_a   1.000
_cell.length_b   1.000
_cell.length_c   1.000
_cell.angle_alpha   90.00
_cell.angle_beta   90.00
_cell.angle_gamma   90.00
#
_symmetry.space_group_name_H-M   'P 1'
#
loop_
_entity.id
_entity.type
_entity.pdbx_description
1 polymer ?
#
loop_
_entity_poly.entity_id
_entity_poly.type
_entity_poly.pdbx_seq_one_letter_code
_entity_poly.pdbx_strand_id
1 'polypeptide(L)'
;MPQFHSQQLVVPSDFLKHMEGELAQTIALIGPSGNQWDVNLVKRGSAMEFDDGWNEFVVDHSLASGDFLVFRYDNDSHFTVLIFDVNSCEKEIAFSTKPSKEIIDLGESKCREIVKMPRENQVTRLNSKREKGK
;
A
#
# COMPACT_ATOMS: atom_id res chain seq x y z
N MET A 1 11.69 -24.57 -0.52
CA MET A 1 12.37 -23.58 0.36
C MET A 1 11.29 -22.75 1.01
N PRO A 2 11.20 -22.61 2.34
CA PRO A 2 10.15 -21.81 2.96
C PRO A 2 10.37 -20.33 2.68
N GLN A 3 9.27 -19.68 2.34
CA GLN A 3 9.02 -18.27 2.07
C GLN A 3 9.35 -17.35 3.26
N PHE A 4 10.62 -16.96 3.44
CA PHE A 4 10.94 -15.92 4.40
C PHE A 4 11.00 -14.58 3.68
N HIS A 5 10.00 -13.74 3.89
CA HIS A 5 10.14 -12.31 3.65
C HIS A 5 11.28 -11.83 4.55
N SER A 6 12.21 -11.05 3.98
CA SER A 6 13.28 -10.47 4.78
C SER A 6 12.64 -9.60 5.86
N GLN A 7 13.04 -9.82 7.11
CA GLN A 7 12.61 -8.97 8.25
C GLN A 7 13.07 -7.52 8.09
N GLN A 8 13.95 -7.25 7.11
CA GLN A 8 14.53 -5.95 6.84
C GLN A 8 14.52 -5.65 5.34
N LEU A 9 14.44 -4.36 4.99
CA LEU A 9 14.63 -3.88 3.61
C LEU A 9 15.81 -2.90 3.56
N VAL A 10 16.84 -3.24 2.78
CA VAL A 10 17.95 -2.31 2.52
C VAL A 10 17.47 -1.17 1.64
N VAL A 11 17.63 0.06 2.11
CA VAL A 11 17.31 1.26 1.35
C VAL A 11 18.48 1.57 0.41
N PRO A 12 18.24 1.70 -0.91
CA PRO A 12 19.31 2.04 -1.84
C PRO A 12 19.97 3.37 -1.47
N SER A 13 21.30 3.42 -1.52
CA SER A 13 22.09 4.58 -1.06
C SER A 13 21.75 5.89 -1.78
N ASP A 14 21.26 5.80 -3.02
CA ASP A 14 20.79 6.96 -3.77
C ASP A 14 19.55 7.63 -3.19
N PHE A 15 18.74 6.92 -2.40
CA PHE A 15 17.63 7.55 -1.66
C PHE A 15 18.14 8.28 -0.43
N LEU A 16 19.18 7.76 0.22
CA LEU A 16 19.73 8.31 1.47
C LEU A 16 20.25 9.74 1.32
N LYS A 17 20.75 10.13 0.14
CA LYS A 17 21.22 11.50 -0.11
C LYS A 17 20.09 12.55 -0.06
N HIS A 18 18.84 12.12 -0.15
CA HIS A 18 17.66 12.99 -0.08
C HIS A 18 16.97 12.93 1.30
N MET A 19 17.41 12.03 2.17
CA MET A 19 16.90 11.90 3.53
C MET A 19 17.77 12.79 4.43
N GLU A 20 17.29 14.00 4.70
CA GLU A 20 17.97 14.93 5.62
C GLU A 20 17.69 14.52 7.08
N GLY A 21 18.71 14.48 7.94
CA GLY A 21 18.53 14.25 9.40
C GLY A 21 19.41 13.15 10.01
N GLU A 22 19.22 12.93 11.32
CA GLU A 22 19.94 11.90 12.08
C GLU A 22 19.57 10.49 11.60
N LEU A 23 20.58 9.63 11.50
CA LEU A 23 20.55 8.29 10.90
C LEU A 23 19.68 7.27 11.65
N ALA A 24 19.08 7.65 12.78
CA ALA A 24 18.13 6.87 13.55
C ALA A 24 16.81 7.64 13.60
N GLN A 25 15.98 7.40 12.59
CA GLN A 25 14.70 8.07 12.44
C GLN A 25 13.58 7.06 12.20
N THR A 26 12.42 7.35 12.76
CA THR A 26 11.18 6.69 12.39
C THR A 26 10.70 7.28 11.08
N ILE A 27 10.46 6.41 10.10
CA ILE A 27 9.99 6.70 8.76
C ILE A 27 8.53 6.27 8.67
N ALA A 28 7.69 7.13 8.10
CA ALA A 28 6.30 6.77 7.82
C ALA A 28 6.18 6.16 6.42
N LEU A 29 5.67 4.94 6.33
CA LEU A 29 5.26 4.31 5.08
C LEU A 29 3.74 4.46 4.91
N ILE A 30 3.31 5.19 3.90
CA ILE A 30 1.90 5.36 3.54
C ILE A 30 1.55 4.32 2.47
N GLY A 31 0.70 3.36 2.84
CA GLY A 31 0.28 2.28 1.94
C GLY A 31 -0.81 2.73 0.94
N PRO A 32 -1.19 1.88 -0.02
CA PRO A 32 -2.24 2.19 -1.00
C PRO A 32 -3.62 2.51 -0.38
N SER A 33 -3.90 2.01 0.82
CA SER A 33 -5.10 2.35 1.59
C SER A 33 -5.10 3.77 2.17
N GLY A 34 -3.96 4.46 2.14
CA GLY A 34 -3.73 5.73 2.81
C GLY A 34 -3.39 5.62 4.30
N ASN A 35 -3.36 4.41 4.87
CA ASN A 35 -2.94 4.20 6.25
C ASN A 35 -1.40 4.26 6.38
N GLN A 36 -0.93 4.50 7.60
CA GLN A 36 0.49 4.70 7.91
C GLN A 36 1.07 3.52 8.70
N TRP A 37 2.29 3.12 8.33
CA TRP A 37 3.13 2.21 9.09
C TRP A 37 4.42 2.93 9.47
N ASP A 38 4.67 3.04 10.77
CA ASP A 38 5.92 3.57 11.29
C ASP A 38 6.99 2.48 11.26
N VAL A 39 8.11 2.78 10.60
CA VAL A 39 9.26 1.86 10.49
C VAL A 39 10.55 2.56 10.91
N ASN A 40 11.41 1.86 11.62
CA ASN A 40 12.70 2.41 12.02
C ASN A 40 13.72 2.27 10.90
N LEU A 41 14.39 3.37 10.56
CA LEU A 41 15.56 3.36 9.69
C LEU A 41 16.82 3.24 10.56
N VAL A 42 17.56 2.15 10.40
CA VAL A 42 18.77 1.86 11.17
C VAL A 42 19.98 1.67 10.27
N LYS A 43 21.15 2.09 10.76
CA LYS A 43 22.42 1.84 10.08
C LYS A 43 22.99 0.48 10.50
N ARG A 44 23.14 -0.44 9.56
CA ARG A 44 23.82 -1.73 9.75
C ARG A 44 25.06 -1.81 8.86
N GLY A 45 26.23 -1.64 9.49
CA GLY A 45 27.48 -1.53 8.75
C GLY A 45 27.51 -0.30 7.83
N SER A 46 27.59 -0.53 6.53
CA SER A 46 27.56 0.53 5.50
C SER A 46 26.17 0.76 4.90
N ALA A 47 25.18 -0.07 5.22
CA ALA A 47 23.84 0.01 4.67
C ALA A 47 22.87 0.65 5.67
N MET A 48 21.79 1.23 5.13
CA MET A 48 20.62 1.65 5.91
C MET A 48 19.47 0.69 5.60
N GLU A 49 18.76 0.28 6.63
CA GLU A 49 17.72 -0.75 6.55
C GLU A 49 16.45 -0.26 7.25
N PHE A 50 15.28 -0.53 6.67
CA PHE A 50 14.04 -0.54 7.44
C PHE A 50 14.03 -1.80 8.32
N ASP A 51 13.86 -1.61 9.62
CA ASP A 51 13.92 -2.67 10.64
C ASP A 51 12.58 -2.78 11.36
N ASP A 52 12.49 -2.51 12.68
CA ASP A 52 11.22 -2.56 13.42
C ASP A 52 10.11 -1.78 12.71
N GLY A 53 8.93 -2.41 12.55
CA GLY A 53 7.81 -1.90 11.75
C GLY A 53 7.75 -2.44 10.31
N TRP A 54 8.90 -2.80 9.72
CA TRP A 54 8.94 -3.32 8.33
C TRP A 54 8.24 -4.67 8.21
N ASN A 55 8.47 -5.57 9.17
CA ASN A 55 7.85 -6.89 9.14
C ASN A 55 6.32 -6.81 9.26
N GLU A 56 5.80 -5.87 10.06
CA GLU A 56 4.37 -5.59 10.14
C GLU A 56 3.81 -5.11 8.81
N PHE A 57 4.50 -4.16 8.16
CA PHE A 57 4.12 -3.71 6.81
C PHE A 57 4.05 -4.87 5.82
N VAL A 58 5.03 -5.79 5.85
CA VAL A 58 5.08 -7.00 5.01
C VAL A 58 3.90 -7.93 5.29
N VAL A 59 3.64 -8.22 6.56
CA VAL A 59 2.58 -9.15 6.99
C VAL A 59 1.20 -8.58 6.69
N ASP A 60 0.95 -7.32 7.05
CA ASP A 60 -0.35 -6.66 6.87
C ASP A 60 -0.75 -6.58 5.38
N HIS A 61 0.22 -6.34 4.49
CA HIS A 61 -0.01 -6.32 3.04
C HIS A 61 0.14 -7.70 2.37
N SER A 62 0.32 -8.77 3.17
CA SER A 62 0.55 -10.14 2.72
C SER A 62 1.57 -10.23 1.59
N LEU A 63 2.66 -9.44 1.67
CA LEU A 63 3.66 -9.36 0.62
C LEU A 63 4.27 -10.74 0.39
N ALA A 64 4.41 -11.12 -0.87
CA ALA A 64 4.92 -12.41 -1.31
C ALA A 64 6.22 -12.24 -2.13
N SER A 65 6.95 -13.35 -2.33
CA SER A 65 8.06 -13.33 -3.30
C SER A 65 7.50 -13.09 -4.70
N GLY A 66 8.07 -12.13 -5.42
CA GLY A 66 7.60 -11.71 -6.75
C GLY A 66 6.72 -10.46 -6.73
N ASP A 67 6.22 -10.04 -5.57
CA ASP A 67 5.60 -8.72 -5.42
C ASP A 67 6.66 -7.63 -5.53
N PHE A 68 6.26 -6.47 -6.04
CA PHE A 68 7.14 -5.30 -6.16
C PHE A 68 6.51 -4.08 -5.56
N LEU A 69 7.39 -3.28 -4.97
CA LEU A 69 7.04 -2.08 -4.24
C LEU A 69 7.71 -0.91 -4.92
N VAL A 70 6.95 0.17 -5.12
CA VAL A 70 7.49 1.44 -5.59
C VAL A 70 7.41 2.44 -4.44
N PHE A 71 8.58 2.92 -4.02
CA PHE A 71 8.71 3.92 -2.98
C PHE A 71 8.84 5.30 -3.62
N ARG A 72 7.92 6.20 -3.29
CA ARG A 72 8.03 7.62 -3.60
C ARG A 72 8.33 8.37 -2.31
N TYR A 73 9.47 9.05 -2.28
CA TYR A 73 9.84 9.90 -1.15
C TYR A 73 9.15 11.27 -1.31
N ASP A 74 8.30 11.64 -0.36
CA ASP A 74 7.48 12.85 -0.42
C ASP A 74 8.03 14.00 0.47
N ASN A 75 9.29 13.87 0.92
CA ASN A 75 9.99 14.70 1.91
C ASN A 75 9.58 14.39 3.37
N ASP A 76 10.25 15.06 4.32
CA ASP A 76 9.98 14.96 5.78
C ASP A 76 9.91 13.53 6.31
N SER A 77 10.74 12.61 5.83
CA SER A 77 10.79 11.22 6.32
C SER A 77 9.51 10.40 6.06
N HIS A 78 8.75 10.75 5.01
CA HIS A 78 7.58 9.99 4.55
C HIS A 78 7.83 9.35 3.18
N PHE A 79 7.39 8.10 3.04
CA PHE A 79 7.29 7.42 1.74
C PHE A 79 5.85 7.04 1.44
N THR A 80 5.38 7.38 0.25
CA THR A 80 4.21 6.71 -0.33
C THR A 80 4.67 5.42 -1.01
N VAL A 81 3.97 4.32 -0.72
CA VAL A 81 4.30 2.99 -1.25
C VAL A 81 3.17 2.50 -2.16
N LEU A 82 3.52 2.18 -3.41
CA LEU A 82 2.65 1.42 -4.31
C LEU A 82 3.04 -0.05 -4.23
N ILE A 83 2.05 -0.94 -4.24
CA ILE A 83 2.24 -2.39 -4.11
C ILE A 83 1.61 -3.07 -5.31
N PHE A 84 2.42 -3.88 -5.99
CA PHE A 84 1.99 -4.67 -7.13
C PHE A 84 2.25 -6.15 -6.87
N ASP A 85 1.35 -6.98 -7.36
CA ASP A 85 1.50 -8.43 -7.33
C ASP A 85 2.49 -8.92 -8.39
N VAL A 86 2.80 -10.21 -8.37
CA VAL A 86 3.66 -10.88 -9.36
C VAL A 86 3.25 -10.66 -10.83
N ASN A 87 2.01 -10.27 -11.10
CA ASN A 87 1.49 -10.02 -12.44
C ASN A 87 1.61 -8.55 -12.88
N SER A 88 2.22 -7.68 -12.08
CA SER A 88 2.26 -6.24 -12.32
C SER A 88 0.94 -5.51 -12.22
N CYS A 89 -0.02 -6.12 -11.54
CA CYS A 89 -1.27 -5.46 -11.18
C CYS A 89 -1.15 -4.89 -9.77
N GLU A 90 -1.78 -3.74 -9.51
CA GLU A 90 -1.88 -3.21 -8.15
C GLU A 90 -2.53 -4.24 -7.24
N LYS A 91 -1.98 -4.41 -6.05
CA LYS A 91 -2.39 -5.48 -5.16
C LYS A 91 -3.68 -5.10 -4.44
N GLU A 92 -4.79 -5.69 -4.88
CA GLU A 92 -6.16 -5.37 -4.42
C GLU A 92 -6.30 -5.27 -2.89
N ILE A 93 -5.72 -6.21 -2.12
CA ILE A 93 -5.85 -6.20 -0.65
C ILE A 93 -5.25 -4.94 -0.01
N ALA A 94 -4.20 -4.37 -0.63
CA ALA A 94 -3.45 -3.25 -0.09
C ALA A 94 -4.27 -1.96 0.03
N PHE A 95 -5.33 -1.80 -0.78
CA PHE A 95 -6.23 -0.66 -0.72
C PHE A 95 -7.18 -0.68 0.49
N SER A 96 -7.24 -1.79 1.21
CA SER A 96 -8.07 -1.95 2.42
C SER A 96 -7.28 -2.37 3.66
N THR A 97 -5.97 -2.63 3.50
CA THR A 97 -5.07 -3.04 4.57
C THR A 97 -4.94 -1.95 5.63
N LYS A 98 -4.92 -2.37 6.90
CA LYS A 98 -4.76 -1.52 8.09
C LYS A 98 -3.58 -2.00 8.93
N PRO A 99 -2.91 -1.12 9.68
CA PRO A 99 -1.81 -1.50 10.55
C PRO A 99 -2.31 -2.42 11.67
N SER A 100 -1.68 -3.59 11.82
CA SER A 100 -2.00 -4.54 12.89
C SER A 100 -1.62 -4.05 14.29
N LYS A 101 -0.73 -3.04 14.39
CA LYS A 101 -0.32 -2.40 15.64
C LYS A 101 -1.22 -1.24 16.11
N GLU A 102 -2.38 -0.99 15.47
CA GLU A 102 -3.39 -0.07 16.01
C GLU A 102 -4.12 -0.68 17.23
N ILE A 103 -3.50 -0.67 18.42
CA ILE A 103 -4.23 -0.76 19.70
C ILE A 103 -3.84 0.44 20.56
N ILE A 104 -4.66 1.49 20.47
CA ILE A 104 -4.93 2.38 21.59
C ILE A 104 -6.46 2.55 21.64
N ASP A 105 -7.02 2.19 22.78
CA ASP A 105 -8.45 2.10 23.12
C ASP A 105 -9.29 3.30 22.63
N LEU A 106 -10.28 3.05 21.77
CA LEU A 106 -11.52 3.84 21.77
C LEU A 106 -12.70 3.01 21.26
N GLY A 107 -13.73 2.92 22.09
CA GLY A 107 -14.88 2.04 21.98
C GLY A 107 -15.60 2.00 20.63
N GLU A 108 -16.31 0.88 20.45
CA GLU A 108 -17.15 0.53 19.31
C GLU A 108 -17.75 1.73 18.56
N SER A 109 -17.36 1.87 17.29
CA SER A 109 -18.12 2.67 16.33
C SER A 109 -18.43 1.82 15.10
N LYS A 110 -19.70 1.47 14.98
CA LYS A 110 -20.30 0.67 13.90
C LYS A 110 -20.08 1.35 12.53
N CYS A 111 -19.41 0.66 11.59
CA CYS A 111 -19.34 1.10 10.20
C CYS A 111 -20.73 1.03 9.54
N ARG A 112 -21.11 2.10 8.81
CA ARG A 112 -22.30 2.10 7.94
C ARG A 112 -22.00 1.38 6.63
N GLU A 113 -22.98 0.65 6.15
CA GLU A 113 -22.96 -0.16 4.92
C GLU A 113 -22.80 0.73 3.66
N ILE A 114 -21.89 0.34 2.76
CA ILE A 114 -21.66 1.05 1.50
C ILE A 114 -22.77 0.66 0.50
N VAL A 115 -23.52 1.66 0.04
CA VAL A 115 -24.55 1.52 -0.99
C VAL A 115 -23.88 1.09 -2.31
N LYS A 116 -24.31 -0.04 -2.86
CA LYS A 116 -23.88 -0.55 -4.18
C LYS A 116 -24.13 0.48 -5.28
N MET A 117 -23.09 0.91 -6.00
CA MET A 117 -23.27 1.55 -7.30
C MET A 117 -23.55 0.48 -8.37
N PRO A 118 -24.58 0.64 -9.22
CA PRO A 118 -24.87 -0.34 -10.27
C PRO A 118 -23.85 -0.23 -11.40
N ARG A 119 -23.37 -1.39 -11.85
CA ARG A 119 -22.48 -1.53 -13.01
C ARG A 119 -23.30 -1.34 -14.28
N GLU A 120 -22.97 -0.34 -15.08
CA GLU A 120 -23.41 -0.28 -16.47
C GLU A 120 -22.68 -1.36 -17.29
N ASN A 121 -23.43 -2.14 -18.08
CA ASN A 121 -22.90 -2.69 -19.31
C ASN A 121 -24.01 -2.95 -20.35
N GLN A 122 -23.66 -2.72 -21.60
CA GLN A 122 -24.55 -2.52 -22.74
C GLN A 122 -24.93 -3.82 -23.49
N VAL A 123 -25.90 -3.66 -24.41
CA VAL A 123 -26.01 -4.23 -25.78
C VAL A 123 -27.16 -5.24 -26.05
N THR A 124 -27.84 -4.96 -27.18
CA THR A 124 -28.81 -5.73 -28.01
C THR A 124 -30.29 -5.51 -27.66
N ARG A 125 -31.22 -5.21 -28.58
CA ARG A 125 -31.32 -5.60 -29.99
C ARG A 125 -32.41 -4.77 -30.74
N LEU A 126 -32.03 -4.25 -31.92
CA LEU A 126 -32.81 -4.00 -33.15
C LEU A 126 -34.33 -4.32 -33.20
N ASN A 127 -35.19 -3.33 -33.54
CA ASN A 127 -35.86 -3.20 -34.86
C ASN A 127 -37.14 -2.32 -34.87
N SER A 128 -37.11 -1.30 -35.73
CA SER A 128 -38.09 -0.98 -36.79
C SER A 128 -39.47 -0.34 -36.51
N LYS A 129 -39.77 0.67 -37.37
CA LYS A 129 -41.04 1.26 -37.85
C LYS A 129 -41.39 2.62 -37.22
N ARG A 130 -41.12 3.77 -37.86
CA ARG A 130 -41.78 4.40 -39.05
C ARG A 130 -43.31 4.33 -39.03
N GLU A 131 -43.95 5.48 -38.79
CA GLU A 131 -45.13 6.08 -39.46
C GLU A 131 -45.41 7.43 -38.77
N LYS A 132 -45.13 8.61 -39.36
CA LYS A 132 -45.88 9.46 -40.32
C LYS A 132 -47.28 9.93 -39.89
N GLY A 133 -47.48 11.26 -39.94
CA GLY A 133 -48.78 11.96 -40.05
C GLY A 133 -49.22 12.56 -38.70
N LYS A 134 -49.58 13.83 -38.57
CA LYS A 134 -50.02 14.84 -39.53
C LYS A 134 -49.89 16.22 -38.88
#